data_AF-A0A7R9FTN2-F1
#
_entry.id   AF-A0A7R9FTN2-F1
#
_cell.length_a   1.000
_cell.length_b   1.000
_cell.length_c   1.000
_cell.angle_alpha   90.00
_cell.angle_beta   90.00
_cell.angle_gamma   90.00
#
_symmetry.space_group_name_H-M   'P 1'
#
loop_
_entity.id
_entity.type
_entity.pdbx_description
1 polymer ?
#
loop_
_entity_poly.entity_id
_entity_poly.type
_entity_poly.pdbx_seq_one_letter_code
_entity_poly.pdbx_strand_id
1 'polypeptide(L)'
;MCLAFFQYYPAQKIASCLSLPNYEKLFTLLRISNVWLDSKDGYEYMVSNNGKNQTLVDYLDELDWSHFDIEGLQRLLRYDPHNELCSNNDGDLILPWNATTTYPDGLNPWMPPKRNCSN
;
A
#
# COMPACT_ATOMS: atom_id res chain seq x y z
N MET A 1 -8.31 -0.98 -7.85
CA MET A 1 -6.89 -1.37 -8.00
C MET A 1 -6.13 -0.18 -8.59
N CYS A 2 -4.93 0.13 -8.10
CA CYS A 2 -4.05 1.18 -8.64
C CYS A 2 -2.86 0.51 -9.32
N LEU A 3 -2.87 0.45 -10.65
CA LEU A 3 -1.85 -0.24 -11.45
C LEU A 3 -1.45 0.65 -12.61
N ALA A 4 -0.15 0.70 -12.89
CA ALA A 4 0.41 1.35 -14.06
C ALA A 4 1.31 0.36 -14.78
N PHE A 5 1.08 0.17 -16.09
CA PHE A 5 1.89 -0.70 -16.92
C PHE A 5 2.88 0.15 -17.70
N PHE A 6 4.16 -0.13 -17.53
CA PHE A 6 5.23 0.59 -18.21
C PHE A 6 5.88 -0.31 -19.25
N GLN A 7 5.97 0.19 -20.49
CA GLN A 7 6.82 -0.39 -21.51
C GLN A 7 8.07 0.50 -21.64
N TYR A 8 9.26 -0.07 -21.43
CA TYR A 8 10.50 0.71 -21.36
C TYR A 8 11.67 -0.02 -22.05
N TYR A 9 12.67 0.75 -22.49
CA TYR A 9 13.90 0.26 -23.11
C TYR A 9 15.13 0.96 -22.48
N PRO A 10 16.25 0.25 -22.22
CA PRO A 10 16.44 -1.18 -22.44
C PRO A 10 15.58 -2.02 -21.48
N ALA A 11 15.20 -3.22 -21.93
CA ALA A 11 14.44 -4.14 -21.11
C ALA A 11 15.24 -4.47 -19.84
N GLN A 12 14.65 -4.16 -18.68
CA GLN A 12 15.20 -4.51 -17.38
C GLN A 12 14.57 -5.83 -16.93
N LYS A 13 15.22 -6.48 -15.98
CA LYS A 13 14.70 -7.72 -15.39
C LYS A 13 13.57 -7.49 -14.38
N ILE A 14 12.94 -6.32 -14.36
CA ILE A 14 11.91 -5.94 -13.38
C ILE A 14 10.54 -6.21 -13.98
N ALA A 15 9.76 -7.06 -13.31
CA ALA A 15 8.39 -7.39 -13.73
C ALA A 15 7.34 -6.57 -12.98
N SER A 16 7.51 -6.44 -11.66
CA SER A 16 6.57 -5.72 -10.81
C SER A 16 7.30 -4.98 -9.70
N CYS A 17 6.83 -3.77 -9.40
CA CYS A 17 7.23 -3.01 -8.22
C CYS A 17 5.95 -2.44 -7.61
N LEU A 18 5.71 -2.77 -6.35
CA LEU A 18 4.54 -2.33 -5.60
C LEU A 18 5.01 -1.66 -4.31
N SER A 19 4.37 -0.55 -3.96
CA SER A 19 4.49 0.06 -2.64
C SER A 19 3.26 -0.27 -1.82
N LEU A 20 3.47 -0.77 -0.61
CA LEU A 20 2.42 -1.24 0.30
C LEU A 20 2.60 -0.53 1.65
N PRO A 21 1.52 -0.10 2.32
CA PRO A 21 1.64 0.46 3.66
C PRO A 21 2.33 -0.52 4.60
N ASN A 22 3.03 0.00 5.61
CA ASN A 22 3.56 -0.84 6.67
C ASN A 22 2.40 -1.55 7.40
N TYR A 23 2.36 -2.89 7.29
CA TYR A 23 1.26 -3.70 7.79
C TYR A 23 1.06 -3.58 9.30
N GLU A 24 2.13 -3.57 10.09
CA GLU A 24 2.04 -3.49 11.55
C GLU A 24 1.37 -2.19 11.99
N LYS A 25 1.78 -1.07 11.39
CA LYS A 25 1.20 0.24 11.66
C LYS A 25 -0.24 0.33 11.18
N LEU A 26 -0.53 -0.21 10.00
CA LEU A 26 -1.88 -0.23 9.44
C LEU A 26 -2.82 -1.04 10.35
N PHE A 27 -2.43 -2.24 10.76
CA PHE A 27 -3.25 -3.06 11.65
C PHE A 27 -3.42 -2.44 13.04
N THR A 28 -2.38 -1.79 13.56
CA THR A 28 -2.48 -1.03 14.82
C THR A 28 -3.48 0.11 14.71
N LEU A 29 -3.42 0.91 13.64
CA LEU A 29 -4.38 1.98 13.37
C LEU A 29 -5.80 1.44 13.26
N LEU A 30 -5.96 0.33 12.54
CA LEU A 30 -7.23 -0.35 12.37
C LEU A 30 -7.66 -1.16 13.60
N ARG A 31 -6.91 -1.17 14.72
CA ARG A 31 -7.25 -1.93 15.94
C ARG A 31 -7.44 -3.44 15.69
N ILE A 32 -6.76 -3.98 14.67
CA ILE A 32 -6.75 -5.40 14.35
C ILE A 32 -5.68 -6.08 15.21
N SER A 33 -6.07 -7.09 15.99
CA SER A 33 -5.16 -7.79 16.89
C SER A 33 -4.42 -8.94 16.22
N ASN A 34 -5.09 -9.64 15.30
CA ASN A 34 -4.52 -10.78 14.59
C ASN A 34 -5.05 -10.83 13.16
N VAL A 35 -4.18 -11.29 12.25
CA VAL A 35 -4.51 -11.58 10.86
C VAL A 35 -4.01 -12.99 10.54
N TRP A 36 -4.84 -13.81 9.93
CA TRP A 36 -4.46 -15.13 9.46
C TRP A 36 -5.17 -15.45 8.15
N LEU A 37 -4.64 -16.44 7.45
CA LEU A 37 -5.24 -16.96 6.23
C LEU A 37 -6.13 -18.14 6.60
N ASP A 38 -7.42 -18.09 6.27
CA ASP A 38 -8.26 -19.28 6.26
C ASP A 38 -8.19 -19.91 4.87
N SER A 39 -8.05 -21.23 4.82
CA SER A 39 -7.97 -22.00 3.57
C SER A 39 -9.24 -22.81 3.30
N LYS A 40 -10.22 -22.79 4.22
CA LYS A 40 -11.43 -23.59 4.10
C LYS A 40 -12.38 -23.11 3.01
N ASP A 41 -12.49 -21.80 2.80
CA ASP A 41 -13.48 -21.17 1.89
C ASP A 41 -12.84 -20.42 0.71
N GLY A 42 -11.60 -20.79 0.36
CA GLY A 42 -10.74 -19.97 -0.50
C GLY A 42 -9.76 -19.18 0.36
N TYR A 43 -8.64 -18.73 -0.22
CA TYR A 43 -7.60 -18.01 0.51
C TYR A 43 -8.11 -16.64 0.95
N GLU A 44 -8.83 -16.59 2.08
CA GLU A 44 -9.41 -15.39 2.64
C GLU A 44 -8.61 -14.93 3.86
N TYR A 45 -8.37 -13.62 3.91
CA TYR A 45 -7.72 -13.00 5.06
C TYR A 45 -8.77 -12.79 6.15
N MET A 46 -8.57 -13.47 7.28
CA MET A 46 -9.38 -13.32 8.48
C MET A 46 -8.70 -12.36 9.44
N VAL A 47 -9.50 -11.58 10.14
CA VAL A 47 -9.04 -10.63 11.15
C VAL A 47 -9.77 -10.83 12.47
N SER A 48 -9.07 -10.55 13.56
CA SER A 48 -9.67 -10.48 14.89
C SER A 48 -9.62 -9.05 15.42
N ASN A 49 -10.74 -8.56 15.93
CA ASN A 49 -10.84 -7.32 16.68
C ASN A 49 -11.76 -7.55 17.89
N ASN A 50 -11.29 -7.24 19.10
CA ASN A 50 -12.04 -7.35 20.35
C ASN A 50 -12.74 -8.72 20.56
N GLY A 51 -12.15 -9.81 20.04
CA GLY A 51 -12.70 -11.17 20.16
C GLY A 51 -13.73 -11.54 19.09
N LYS A 52 -14.08 -10.65 18.16
CA LYS A 52 -14.86 -10.96 16.96
C LYS A 52 -13.89 -11.36 15.84
N ASN A 53 -14.14 -12.51 15.21
CA ASN A 53 -13.40 -12.98 14.04
C ASN A 53 -14.28 -12.83 12.81
N GLN A 54 -13.77 -12.20 11.76
CA GLN A 54 -14.47 -12.01 10.50
C GLN A 54 -13.48 -11.84 9.36
N THR A 55 -13.97 -11.84 8.12
CA THR A 55 -13.10 -11.57 6.96
C THR A 55 -12.59 -10.12 7.03
N LEU A 56 -11.42 -9.86 6.45
CA LEU A 56 -10.86 -8.52 6.37
C LEU A 56 -11.80 -7.57 5.62
N VAL A 57 -12.52 -8.06 4.62
CA VAL A 57 -13.47 -7.25 3.83
C VAL A 57 -14.66 -6.86 4.70
N ASP A 58 -15.32 -7.82 5.34
CA ASP A 58 -16.45 -7.55 6.23
C ASP A 58 -16.04 -6.62 7.38
N TYR A 59 -14.82 -6.78 7.88
CA TYR A 59 -14.27 -5.89 8.89
C TYR A 59 -14.16 -4.44 8.44
N LEU A 60 -13.66 -4.20 7.23
CA LEU A 60 -13.51 -2.85 6.70
C LEU A 60 -14.86 -2.20 6.36
N ASP A 61 -15.85 -3.01 5.96
CA ASP A 61 -17.21 -2.55 5.64
C ASP A 61 -18.02 -2.21 6.90
N GLU A 62 -17.83 -2.92 8.00
CA GLU A 62 -18.47 -2.65 9.29
C GLU A 62 -17.77 -1.55 10.12
N LEU A 63 -16.55 -1.16 9.73
CA LEU A 63 -15.75 -0.22 10.51
C LEU A 63 -16.41 1.17 10.51
N ASP A 64 -16.71 1.69 11.71
CA ASP A 64 -17.16 3.08 11.87
C ASP A 64 -15.96 4.02 11.73
N TRP A 65 -15.71 4.47 10.49
CA TRP A 65 -14.59 5.34 10.15
C TRP A 65 -14.72 6.71 10.82
N SER A 66 -14.03 6.89 11.95
CA SER A 66 -13.95 8.20 12.58
C SER A 66 -13.04 9.14 11.78
N HIS A 67 -13.21 10.44 11.99
CA HIS A 67 -12.30 11.44 11.42
C HIS A 67 -10.83 11.16 11.77
N PHE A 68 -10.55 10.73 13.00
CA PHE A 68 -9.21 10.36 13.45
C PHE A 68 -8.65 9.14 12.71
N ASP A 69 -9.49 8.14 12.41
CA ASP A 69 -9.06 6.95 11.67
C ASP A 69 -8.71 7.32 10.22
N ILE A 70 -9.50 8.18 9.58
CA ILE A 70 -9.25 8.66 8.22
C ILE A 70 -7.98 9.50 8.16
N GLU A 71 -7.80 10.47 9.06
CA GLU A 71 -6.60 11.31 9.12
C GLU A 71 -5.35 10.48 9.42
N GLY A 72 -5.46 9.53 10.36
CA GLY A 72 -4.39 8.58 10.68
C GLY A 72 -4.00 7.75 9.47
N LEU A 73 -4.98 7.25 8.71
CA LEU A 73 -4.74 6.46 7.51
C LEU A 73 -4.08 7.31 6.42
N GLN A 74 -4.56 8.52 6.17
CA GLN A 74 -3.96 9.44 5.21
C GLN A 74 -2.52 9.77 5.56
N ARG A 75 -2.24 10.02 6.84
CA ARG A 75 -0.89 10.30 7.33
C ARG A 75 0.03 9.10 7.13
N LEU A 76 -0.44 7.91 7.51
CA LEU A 76 0.29 6.65 7.33
C LEU A 76 0.60 6.41 5.85
N LEU A 77 -0.38 6.58 4.98
CA LEU A 77 -0.21 6.35 3.54
C LEU A 77 0.70 7.39 2.87
N ARG A 78 0.82 8.60 3.42
CA ARG A 78 1.56 9.70 2.80
C ARG A 78 2.98 9.90 3.33
N TYR A 79 3.19 9.66 4.62
CA TYR A 79 4.42 10.07 5.30
C TYR A 79 5.17 8.91 5.94
N ASP A 80 4.49 7.81 6.27
CA ASP A 80 5.16 6.70 6.93
C ASP A 80 5.97 5.87 5.92
N PRO A 81 7.04 5.19 6.40
CA PRO A 81 7.73 4.21 5.58
C PRO A 81 6.78 3.14 5.06
N HIS A 82 6.97 2.76 3.80
CA HIS A 82 6.18 1.74 3.13
C HIS A 82 7.06 0.54 2.77
N ASN A 83 6.43 -0.62 2.69
CA ASN A 83 7.07 -1.85 2.23
C ASN A 83 7.15 -1.82 0.71
N GLU A 84 8.33 -2.14 0.17
CA GLU A 84 8.55 -2.28 -1.27
C GLU A 84 8.56 -3.75 -1.66
N LEU A 85 7.71 -4.12 -2.60
CA LEU A 85 7.66 -5.45 -3.17
C LEU A 85 8.06 -5.37 -4.65
N CYS A 86 9.30 -5.73 -4.95
CA CYS A 86 9.84 -5.72 -6.30
C CYS A 86 10.20 -7.14 -6.72
N SER A 87 9.71 -7.58 -7.88
CA SER A 87 9.97 -8.92 -8.42
C SER A 87 10.57 -8.86 -9.82
N ASN A 88 11.38 -9.86 -10.14
CA ASN A 88 11.91 -10.07 -11.48
C ASN A 88 10.90 -10.83 -12.38
N ASN A 89 11.26 -11.03 -13.64
CA ASN A 89 10.44 -11.78 -14.61
C ASN A 89 10.29 -13.27 -14.26
N ASP A 90 11.19 -13.81 -13.44
CA ASP A 90 11.17 -15.20 -12.98
C ASP A 90 10.31 -15.37 -11.71
N GLY A 91 9.84 -14.26 -11.12
CA GLY A 91 9.05 -14.22 -9.89
C GLY A 91 9.87 -14.07 -8.61
N ASP A 92 11.20 -14.01 -8.70
CA ASP A 92 12.06 -13.80 -7.52
C ASP A 92 11.98 -12.36 -7.03
N LEU A 93 12.07 -12.20 -5.71
CA LEU A 93 12.16 -10.89 -5.10
C LEU A 93 13.52 -10.25 -5.37
N ILE A 94 13.50 -9.02 -5.90
CA ILE A 94 14.69 -8.18 -6.14
C ILE A 94 15.13 -7.51 -4.82
N LEU A 95 14.16 -7.19 -3.97
CA LEU A 95 14.38 -6.61 -2.64
C LEU A 95 13.96 -7.62 -1.56
N PRO A 96 14.57 -7.57 -0.36
CA PRO A 96 14.08 -8.33 0.79
C PRO A 96 12.60 -8.06 1.06
N TRP A 97 11.86 -9.05 1.55
CA TRP A 97 10.40 -8.91 1.81
C TRP A 97 10.07 -7.78 2.80
N ASN A 98 11.03 -7.43 3.66
CA ASN A 98 10.94 -6.41 4.69
C ASN A 98 11.65 -5.10 4.29
N ALA A 99 11.99 -4.92 3.00
CA ALA A 99 12.54 -3.68 2.52
C ALA A 99 11.54 -2.55 2.76
N THR A 100 11.97 -1.55 3.53
CA THR A 100 11.17 -0.35 3.79
C THR A 100 11.86 0.86 3.19
N THR A 101 11.07 1.73 2.59
CA THR A 101 11.54 3.02 2.10
C THR A 101 10.64 4.13 2.63
N THR A 102 11.17 5.34 2.75
CA THR A 102 10.37 6.54 2.97
C THR A 102 9.92 7.11 1.63
N TYR A 103 8.75 7.74 1.59
CA TYR A 103 8.39 8.52 0.42
C TYR A 103 9.48 9.56 0.14
N PRO A 104 9.89 9.73 -1.13
CA PRO A 104 10.83 10.78 -1.47
C PRO A 104 10.23 12.12 -1.04
N ASP A 105 11.05 12.98 -0.43
CA ASP A 105 10.66 14.35 -0.11
C ASP A 105 10.03 14.96 -1.37
N GLY A 106 8.81 15.47 -1.22
CA GLY A 106 7.99 15.90 -2.35
C GLY A 106 8.79 16.85 -3.24
N LEU A 107 9.19 16.36 -4.41
CA LEU A 107 9.72 17.23 -5.45
C LEU A 107 8.67 18.31 -5.71
N ASN A 108 9.13 19.54 -5.89
CA ASN A 108 8.23 20.64 -6.26
C ASN A 108 7.31 20.16 -7.38
N PRO A 109 5.99 20.32 -7.24
CA PRO A 109 5.06 19.84 -8.26
C PRO A 109 5.49 20.42 -9.60
N TRP A 110 5.56 19.57 -10.62
CA TRP A 110 5.90 20.02 -11.96
C TRP A 110 4.94 21.15 -12.34
N MET A 111 5.47 22.36 -12.50
CA MET A 111 4.71 23.49 -12.98
C MET A 111 4.85 23.50 -14.51
N PRO A 112 3.74 23.46 -15.27
CA PRO A 112 3.82 23.65 -16.70
C PRO A 112 4.49 25.00 -17.00
N PRO A 113 5.32 25.10 -18.05
CA PRO A 113 5.90 26.37 -18.43
C PRO A 113 4.78 27.39 -18.68
N LYS A 114 4.88 28.56 -18.05
CA LYS A 114 3.94 29.67 -18.30
C LYS A 114 3.97 29.99 -19.78
N ARG A 115 2.88 29.72 -20.51
CA ARG A 115 2.72 30.23 -21.86
C ARG A 115 2.56 31.75 -21.73
N ASN A 116 3.60 32.49 -22.10
CA ASN A 116 3.44 33.90 -22.40
C ASN A 116 2.64 33.99 -23.70
N CYS A 117 1.32 34.01 -23.60
CA CYS A 117 0.49 34.45 -24.70
C CYS A 117 0.72 35.94 -24.84
N SER A 118 1.61 36.33 -25.76
CA SER A 118 1.75 37.71 -26.22
C SER A 118 0.42 38.11 -26.88
N ASN A 119 -0.25 39.12 -26.32
CA ASN A 119 -1.38 39.80 -26.95
C ASN A 119 -0.92 40.69 -28.11
#